data_AF-A0A026VV37-F1
#
_entry.id   AF-A0A026VV37-F1
#
_cell.length_a   1.000
_cell.length_b   1.000
_cell.length_c   1.000
_cell.angle_alpha   90.00
_cell.angle_beta   90.00
_cell.angle_gamma   90.00
#
_symmetry.space_group_name_H-M   'P 1'
#
loop_
_entity.id
_entity.type
_entity.pdbx_description
1 polymer ?
#
loop_
_entity_poly.entity_id
_entity_poly.type
_entity_poly.pdbx_seq_one_letter_code
_entity_poly.pdbx_strand_id
1 'polypeptide(L)'
;GFCNGEARTACREYIVRFPDRRQPHRSVFTETHRRLRDTGSLSTLSVVRGPIRNARTTERVARHFEINPNTSTRRAFLTLGIARITI
;
A
#
# COMPACT_ATOMS: atom_id res chain seq x y z
N GLY A 1 4.30 -22.32 -16.58
CA GLY A 1 5.42 -21.77 -15.77
C GLY A 1 6.45 -22.86 -15.54
N PHE A 2 7.72 -22.52 -15.27
CA PHE A 2 8.86 -23.46 -15.26
C PHE A 2 8.64 -24.75 -14.43
N CYS A 3 7.96 -24.66 -13.28
CA CYS A 3 7.65 -25.81 -12.41
C CYS A 3 6.18 -26.25 -12.48
N ASN A 4 5.44 -25.90 -13.55
CA ASN A 4 4.04 -26.31 -13.79
C ASN A 4 3.06 -26.07 -12.63
N GLY A 5 3.31 -25.06 -11.79
CA GLY A 5 2.47 -24.74 -10.63
C GLY A 5 2.75 -25.60 -9.39
N GLU A 6 3.71 -26.53 -9.45
CA GLU A 6 4.10 -27.35 -8.32
C GLU A 6 5.06 -26.61 -7.38
N ALA A 7 4.57 -26.24 -6.20
CA ALA A 7 5.32 -25.42 -5.26
C ALA A 7 6.57 -26.11 -4.66
N ARG A 8 6.55 -27.45 -4.48
CA ARG A 8 7.70 -28.19 -3.93
C ARG A 8 8.86 -28.23 -4.91
N THR A 9 8.56 -28.48 -6.17
CA THR A 9 9.55 -28.45 -7.26
C THR A 9 10.11 -27.05 -7.42
N ALA A 10 9.27 -26.01 -7.31
CA ALA A 10 9.72 -24.62 -7.32
C ALA A 10 10.67 -24.28 -6.16
N CYS A 11 10.42 -24.78 -4.94
CA CYS A 11 11.36 -24.61 -3.82
C CYS A 11 12.72 -25.23 -4.12
N ARG A 12 12.76 -26.47 -4.63
CA ARG A 12 14.02 -27.16 -4.94
C ARG A 12 14.80 -26.41 -6.02
N GLU A 13 14.12 -26.01 -7.09
CA GLU A 13 14.70 -25.20 -8.16
C GLU A 13 15.23 -23.85 -7.65
N TYR A 14 14.52 -23.20 -6.73
CA TYR A 14 14.97 -21.93 -6.16
C TYR A 14 16.26 -22.10 -5.34
N ILE A 15 16.37 -23.17 -4.56
CA ILE A 15 17.60 -23.49 -3.80
C ILE A 15 18.78 -23.67 -4.75
N VAL A 16 18.60 -24.46 -5.81
CA VAL A 16 19.66 -24.75 -6.79
C VAL A 16 20.12 -23.47 -7.51
N ARG A 17 19.18 -22.60 -7.88
CA ARG A 17 19.49 -21.36 -8.62
C ARG A 17 20.05 -20.25 -7.73
N PHE A 18 19.65 -20.21 -6.47
CA PHE A 18 19.98 -19.12 -5.54
C PHE A 18 20.39 -19.69 -4.17
N PRO A 19 21.54 -20.37 -4.09
CA PRO A 19 21.97 -21.04 -2.87
C PRO A 19 22.20 -20.06 -1.70
N ASP A 20 22.75 -18.88 -1.97
CA ASP A 20 23.11 -17.89 -0.94
C ASP A 20 21.94 -16.98 -0.51
N ARG A 21 20.71 -17.24 -0.99
CA ARG A 21 19.53 -16.44 -0.64
C ARG A 21 18.70 -17.13 0.43
N ARG A 22 17.91 -16.34 1.16
CA ARG A 22 16.88 -16.86 2.06
C ARG A 22 15.86 -17.67 1.27
N GLN A 23 15.67 -18.93 1.65
CA GLN A 23 14.80 -19.86 0.94
C GLN A 23 13.32 -19.57 1.24
N PRO A 24 12.50 -19.25 0.22
CA PRO A 24 11.08 -19.00 0.39
C PRO A 24 10.33 -20.30 0.68
N HIS A 25 9.32 -20.23 1.55
CA HIS A 25 8.43 -21.36 1.83
C HIS A 25 7.54 -21.66 0.62
N ARG A 26 7.09 -22.93 0.48
CA ARG A 26 6.23 -23.38 -0.63
C ARG A 26 5.00 -22.51 -0.86
N SER A 27 4.42 -21.96 0.21
CA SER A 27 3.24 -21.08 0.14
C SER A 27 3.50 -19.81 -0.66
N VAL A 28 4.73 -19.29 -0.67
CA VAL A 28 5.11 -18.11 -1.46
C VAL A 28 4.94 -18.40 -2.94
N PHE A 29 5.38 -19.57 -3.41
CA PHE A 29 5.21 -19.96 -4.82
C PHE A 29 3.75 -20.15 -5.20
N THR A 30 2.96 -20.81 -4.34
CA THR A 30 1.52 -20.99 -4.55
C THR A 30 0.80 -19.65 -4.64
N GLU A 31 1.05 -18.74 -3.69
CA GLU A 31 0.40 -17.42 -3.66
C GLU A 31 0.82 -16.55 -4.84
N THR A 32 2.10 -16.55 -5.18
CA THR A 32 2.64 -15.82 -6.34
C THR A 32 1.99 -16.32 -7.63
N HIS A 33 1.89 -17.65 -7.80
CA HIS A 33 1.24 -18.24 -8.97
C HIS A 33 -0.25 -17.92 -9.02
N ARG A 34 -0.95 -18.02 -7.89
CA ARG A 34 -2.36 -17.66 -7.77
C ARG A 34 -2.59 -16.20 -8.13
N ARG A 35 -1.82 -15.26 -7.57
CA ARG A 35 -1.95 -13.83 -7.88
C ARG A 35 -1.73 -13.54 -9.36
N LEU A 36 -0.67 -14.10 -9.95
CA LEU A 36 -0.45 -13.96 -11.39
C LEU A 36 -1.62 -14.47 -12.23
N ARG A 37 -2.21 -15.60 -11.84
CA ARG A 37 -3.37 -16.16 -12.53
C ARG A 37 -4.62 -15.29 -12.36
N ASP A 38 -4.88 -14.83 -11.14
CA ASP A 38 -6.13 -14.14 -10.78
C ASP A 38 -6.11 -12.66 -11.19
N THR A 39 -4.97 -11.98 -11.03
CA THR A 39 -4.86 -10.52 -11.23
C THR A 39 -3.88 -10.12 -12.34
N GLY A 40 -3.09 -11.06 -12.87
CA GLY A 40 -2.04 -10.75 -13.85
C GLY A 40 -0.87 -9.94 -13.30
N SER A 41 -0.83 -9.69 -11.98
CA SER A 41 0.14 -8.76 -11.38
C SER A 41 0.75 -9.30 -10.09
N LEU A 42 2.07 -9.15 -9.96
CA LEU A 42 2.80 -9.35 -8.71
C LEU A 42 2.89 -8.08 -7.87
N SER A 43 2.31 -6.98 -8.34
CA SER A 43 2.25 -5.77 -7.55
C SER A 43 1.49 -6.08 -6.27
N THR A 44 2.21 -6.12 -5.16
CA THR A 44 1.60 -5.81 -3.89
C THR A 44 1.16 -4.36 -4.07
N LEU A 45 -0.12 -4.14 -4.37
CA LEU A 45 -0.72 -2.87 -4.05
C LEU A 45 -0.44 -2.70 -2.56
N SER A 46 0.67 -2.05 -2.22
CA SER A 46 0.67 -1.19 -1.07
C SER A 46 -0.39 -0.18 -1.44
N VAL A 47 -1.66 -0.53 -1.18
CA VAL A 47 -2.56 0.42 -0.59
C VAL A 47 -1.73 0.91 0.57
N VAL A 48 -0.99 1.99 0.33
CA VAL A 48 -0.46 2.82 1.38
C VAL A 48 -1.74 3.12 2.13
N ARG A 49 -2.01 2.34 3.18
CA ARG A 49 -3.02 2.64 4.18
C ARG A 49 -2.45 3.83 4.93
N GLY A 50 -2.27 4.93 4.20
CA GLY A 50 -2.28 6.23 4.80
C GLY A 50 -3.61 6.33 5.53
N PRO A 51 -3.67 7.14 6.59
CA PRO A 51 -4.91 7.35 7.31
C PRO A 51 -6.01 7.65 6.30
N ILE A 52 -7.16 6.98 6.43
CA ILE A 52 -8.34 7.26 5.61
C ILE A 52 -8.71 8.71 5.90
N ARG A 53 -8.18 9.64 5.11
CA ARG A 53 -8.50 11.06 5.24
C ARG A 53 -9.89 11.23 4.69
N ASN A 54 -10.81 11.68 5.54
CA ASN A 54 -12.16 12.01 5.11
C ASN A 54 -12.07 13.10 4.04
N ALA A 55 -12.40 12.78 2.79
CA ALA A 55 -12.28 13.68 1.64
C ALA A 55 -12.97 15.03 1.89
N ARG A 56 -14.14 15.01 2.54
CA ARG A 56 -14.89 16.22 2.91
C ARG A 56 -14.14 17.11 3.89
N THR A 57 -13.38 16.52 4.81
CA THR A 57 -12.56 17.26 5.78
C THR A 57 -11.39 17.93 5.07
N THR A 58 -10.70 17.20 4.18
CA THR A 58 -9.58 17.73 3.41
C THR A 58 -9.99 18.91 2.52
N GLU A 59 -11.14 18.77 1.86
CA GLU A 59 -11.68 19.78 0.95
C GLU A 59 -12.13 21.05 1.69
N ARG A 60 -12.69 20.91 2.91
CA ARG A 60 -13.03 22.04 3.78
C ARG A 60 -11.79 22.81 4.24
N VAL A 61 -10.69 22.12 4.55
CA VAL A 61 -9.42 22.77 4.91
C VAL A 61 -8.85 23.50 3.70
N ALA A 62 -8.77 22.85 2.54
CA ALA A 62 -8.27 23.46 1.31
C ALA A 62 -9.02 24.75 0.96
N ARG A 63 -10.37 24.69 0.91
CA ARG A 63 -11.22 25.84 0.62
C ARG A 63 -11.03 26.99 1.62
N HIS A 64 -10.78 26.69 2.90
CA HIS A 64 -10.59 27.72 3.92
C HIS A 64 -9.33 28.56 3.64
N PHE A 65 -8.23 27.91 3.24
CA PHE A 65 -6.97 28.59 2.90
C PHE A 65 -6.98 29.23 1.52
N GLU A 66 -7.75 28.70 0.56
CA GLU A 66 -7.99 29.37 -0.72
C GLU A 66 -8.68 30.73 -0.52
N ILE A 67 -9.67 30.80 0.37
CA ILE A 67 -10.40 32.05 0.66
C ILE A 67 -9.57 32.96 1.57
N ASN A 68 -8.84 32.42 2.55
CA ASN A 68 -8.09 33.19 3.53
C ASN A 68 -6.65 32.67 3.70
N PRO A 69 -5.73 32.98 2.76
CA PRO A 69 -4.40 32.38 2.71
C PRO A 69 -3.50 32.72 3.91
N ASN A 70 -3.71 33.88 4.53
CA ASN A 70 -2.91 34.35 5.68
C ASN A 70 -3.43 33.86 7.04
N THR A 71 -4.39 32.93 7.05
CA THR A 71 -4.97 32.40 8.28
C THR A 71 -4.00 31.42 8.93
N SER A 72 -3.76 31.53 10.23
CA SER A 72 -2.90 30.56 10.92
C SER A 72 -3.61 29.21 11.11
N THR A 73 -2.85 28.12 11.19
CA THR A 73 -3.40 26.76 11.46
C THR A 73 -4.21 26.71 12.76
N ARG A 74 -3.83 27.52 13.76
CA ARG A 74 -4.59 27.68 15.02
C ARG A 74 -5.97 28.31 14.77
N ARG A 75 -6.06 29.33 13.92
CA ARG A 75 -7.34 29.95 13.55
C ARG A 75 -8.19 29.00 12.71
N ALA A 76 -7.60 28.30 11.75
CA ALA A 76 -8.29 27.28 10.96
C ALA A 76 -8.87 26.15 11.85
N PHE A 77 -8.13 25.70 12.88
CA PHE A 77 -8.63 24.75 13.88
C PHE A 77 -9.89 25.27 14.59
N LEU A 78 -9.86 26.50 15.09
CA LEU A 78 -10.99 27.12 15.80
C LEU A 78 -12.21 27.29 14.87
N THR A 79 -11.99 27.69 13.63
CA THR A 79 -13.06 27.96 12.65
C THR A 79 -13.69 26.69 12.12
N LEU A 80 -12.90 25.65 11.83
CA LEU A 80 -13.37 24.44 11.16
C LEU A 80 -13.75 23.31 12.13
N GLY A 81 -13.27 23.37 13.38
CA GLY A 81 -13.43 22.30 14.38
C GLY A 81 -12.64 21.03 14.03
N ILE A 82 -11.64 21.14 13.15
CA ILE A 82 -10.84 20.01 12.66
C ILE A 82 -9.53 19.98 13.44
N ALA A 83 -9.15 18.81 13.97
CA ALA A 83 -7.94 18.65 14.77
C ALA A 83 -6.70 19.18 14.06
N ARG A 84 -5.83 19.85 14.81
CA ARG A 84 -4.64 20.53 14.29
C ARG A 84 -3.59 19.60 13.66
N ILE A 85 -3.69 18.29 13.91
CA ILE A 85 -2.88 17.26 13.25
C ILE A 85 -3.34 16.96 11.81
N THR A 86 -4.57 17.38 11.46
CA THR A 86 -5.19 17.18 10.15
C THR A 86 -5.09 18.42 9.25
N ILE A 87 -4.83 19.60 9.84
CA ILE A 87 -4.62 20.90 9.16
C ILE A 87 -3.12 21.12 8.99
#